data_AF-A0A9P6IJ31-F1
#
_entry.id   AF-A0A9P6IJ31-F1
#
_cell.length_a   1.000
_cell.length_b   1.000
_cell.length_c   1.000
_cell.angle_alpha   90.00
_cell.angle_beta   90.00
_cell.angle_gamma   90.00
#
_symmetry.space_group_name_H-M   'P 1'
#
loop_
_entity.id
_entity.type
_entity.pdbx_description
1 polymer ?
#
loop_
_entity_poly.entity_id
_entity_poly.type
_entity_poly.pdbx_seq_one_letter_code
_entity_poly.pdbx_strand_id
1 'polypeptide(L)'
;QKHEGLKLHRHIQAYFVEAMDKLYLREISSTEWSDRTISTASTSSSSHATSALNSSSSSSSNERALMNAVDVQNTFDLPYYTKFILIASFLASYNPPRLDMRYFAKVSNQGGKMTKRAKIAAKHGHEQMGSKLRQQLLGPKIFPMERMLAIFYSILDDEVEENVNVYTQVASLVSLRLLQRVTPMDKLDSIKCKCNVSYDMIKALAKSTKFDIDKYLYDFT
;
A
#
# COMPACT_ATOMS: atom_id res chain seq x y z
N GLN A 1 11.02 32.77 -37.80
CA GLN A 1 9.90 31.83 -37.62
C GLN A 1 10.27 30.54 -36.87
N LYS A 2 11.33 29.78 -37.26
CA LYS A 2 11.73 28.53 -36.54
C LYS A 2 11.99 28.69 -35.02
N HIS A 3 12.56 29.81 -34.59
CA HIS A 3 12.86 30.07 -33.18
C HIS A 3 11.63 30.28 -32.28
N GLU A 4 10.54 30.80 -32.84
CA GLU A 4 9.31 31.09 -32.09
C GLU A 4 8.54 29.80 -31.78
N GLY A 5 8.55 28.83 -32.70
CA GLY A 5 7.94 27.52 -32.47
C GLY A 5 8.60 26.72 -31.33
N LEU A 6 9.93 26.79 -31.22
CA LEU A 6 10.67 26.13 -30.12
C LEU A 6 10.39 26.77 -28.75
N LYS A 7 10.26 28.10 -28.70
CA LYS A 7 9.88 28.81 -27.47
C LYS A 7 8.46 28.45 -27.03
N LEU A 8 7.51 28.43 -27.98
CA LEU A 8 6.12 28.06 -27.70
C LEU A 8 6.04 26.61 -27.21
N HIS A 9 6.69 25.68 -27.90
CA HIS A 9 6.74 24.27 -27.48
C HIS A 9 7.25 24.12 -26.05
N ARG A 10 8.35 24.79 -25.69
CA ARG A 10 8.92 24.73 -24.34
C ARG A 10 7.97 25.30 -23.28
N HIS A 11 7.18 26.31 -23.64
CA HIS A 11 6.20 26.91 -22.73
C HIS A 11 4.96 26.02 -22.51
N ILE A 12 4.42 25.42 -23.57
CA ILE A 12 3.23 24.56 -23.49
C ILE A 12 3.55 23.13 -23.03
N GLN A 13 4.82 22.70 -23.05
CA GLN A 13 5.22 21.35 -22.65
C GLN A 13 4.78 21.00 -21.22
N ALA A 14 4.93 21.92 -20.27
CA ALA A 14 4.51 21.68 -18.88
C ALA A 14 2.98 21.49 -18.77
N TYR A 15 2.22 22.25 -19.56
CA TYR A 15 0.76 22.12 -19.63
C TYR A 15 0.33 20.76 -20.17
N PHE A 16 0.97 20.27 -21.23
CA PHE A 16 0.68 18.94 -21.76
C PHE A 16 1.04 17.83 -20.78
N VAL A 17 2.15 17.95 -20.05
CA VAL A 17 2.50 16.96 -19.00
C VAL A 17 1.41 16.92 -17.92
N GLU A 18 0.94 18.07 -17.43
CA GLU A 18 -0.10 18.12 -16.42
C GLU A 18 -1.47 17.64 -16.93
N ALA A 19 -1.81 17.96 -18.19
CA ALA A 19 -3.06 17.51 -18.80
C ALA A 19 -3.05 15.99 -19.06
N MET A 20 -1.89 15.44 -19.45
CA MET A 20 -1.71 14.00 -19.60
C MET A 20 -1.77 13.25 -18.26
N ASP A 21 -1.41 13.90 -17.17
CA ASP A 21 -1.51 13.30 -15.83
C ASP A 21 -2.97 13.33 -15.35
N LYS A 22 -3.59 14.51 -15.30
CA LYS A 22 -4.90 14.66 -14.63
C LYS A 22 -6.10 14.49 -15.55
N LEU A 23 -6.04 15.03 -16.78
CA LEU A 23 -7.20 15.02 -17.69
C LEU A 23 -7.32 13.68 -18.42
N TYR A 24 -6.19 13.13 -18.87
CA TYR A 24 -6.17 11.85 -19.59
C TYR A 24 -6.54 10.67 -18.68
N LEU A 25 -6.03 10.64 -17.44
CA LEU A 25 -6.44 9.67 -16.42
C LEU A 25 -7.80 10.00 -15.78
N ARG A 26 -8.44 11.09 -16.20
CA ARG A 26 -9.76 11.54 -15.71
C ARG A 26 -9.80 11.78 -14.20
N GLU A 27 -8.68 12.17 -13.61
CA GLU A 27 -8.63 12.59 -12.21
C GLU A 27 -9.44 13.87 -11.98
N ILE A 28 -9.48 14.77 -12.98
CA ILE A 28 -10.33 15.96 -12.95
C ILE A 28 -11.20 16.08 -14.19
N SER A 29 -12.36 16.71 -14.03
CA SER A 29 -13.28 16.97 -15.14
C SER A 29 -12.74 18.06 -16.08
N SER A 30 -13.21 18.06 -17.33
CA SER A 30 -12.87 19.12 -18.29
C SER A 30 -13.33 20.52 -17.83
N THR A 31 -14.43 20.58 -17.08
CA THR A 31 -14.96 21.83 -16.51
C THR A 31 -14.03 22.36 -15.42
N GLU A 32 -13.68 21.51 -14.45
CA GLU A 32 -12.77 21.86 -13.36
C GLU A 32 -11.37 22.22 -13.87
N TRP A 33 -10.89 21.51 -14.90
CA TRP A 33 -9.64 21.85 -15.58
C TRP A 33 -9.67 23.26 -16.19
N SER A 34 -10.78 23.62 -16.85
CA SER A 34 -10.95 24.92 -17.50
C SER A 34 -11.03 26.08 -16.49
N ASP A 35 -11.72 25.86 -15.37
CA ASP A 35 -11.83 26.87 -14.31
C ASP A 35 -10.46 27.19 -13.69
N ARG A 36 -9.62 26.16 -13.48
CA ARG A 36 -8.23 26.31 -12.97
C ARG A 36 -7.34 27.12 -13.92
N THR A 37 -7.43 26.92 -15.23
CA THR A 37 -6.69 27.71 -16.22
C THR A 37 -7.18 29.16 -16.30
N ILE A 38 -8.48 29.39 -16.14
CA ILE A 38 -9.05 30.74 -16.15
C ILE A 38 -8.64 31.53 -14.89
N SER A 39 -8.69 30.92 -13.71
CA SER A 39 -8.27 31.55 -12.45
C SER A 39 -6.77 31.88 -12.40
N THR A 40 -5.93 31.08 -13.06
CA THR A 40 -4.49 31.36 -13.16
C THR A 40 -4.18 32.48 -14.17
N ALA A 41 -4.96 32.59 -15.25
CA ALA A 41 -4.85 33.67 -16.24
C ALA A 41 -5.28 35.05 -15.69
N SER A 42 -6.29 35.11 -14.81
CA SER A 42 -6.74 36.37 -14.18
C SER A 42 -5.78 36.91 -13.11
N THR A 43 -4.98 36.03 -12.49
CA THR A 43 -3.93 36.42 -11.52
C THR A 43 -2.71 37.02 -12.23
N SER A 44 -2.47 36.67 -13.49
CA SER A 44 -1.30 37.12 -14.25
C SER A 44 -1.48 38.49 -14.91
N SER A 45 -2.72 38.99 -15.02
CA SER A 45 -3.07 40.25 -15.69
C SER A 45 -3.27 41.43 -14.73
N SER A 46 -3.11 41.23 -13.41
CA SER A 46 -3.39 42.23 -12.36
C SER A 46 -2.13 42.80 -11.67
N SER A 47 -0.98 42.86 -12.37
CA SER A 47 0.26 43.44 -11.81
C SER A 47 0.32 44.98 -11.80
N HIS A 48 -0.77 45.70 -12.11
CA HIS A 48 -0.87 47.15 -11.90
C HIS A 48 -2.28 47.56 -11.47
N ALA A 49 -2.59 47.45 -10.17
CA ALA A 49 -3.26 48.49 -9.37
C ALA A 49 -3.72 47.95 -8.01
N THR A 50 -3.27 48.64 -6.96
CA THR A 50 -3.85 48.76 -5.62
C THR A 50 -3.89 47.55 -4.68
N SER A 51 -3.06 47.68 -3.66
CA SER A 51 -3.07 47.05 -2.34
C SER A 51 -4.46 46.94 -1.70
N ALA A 52 -4.97 45.71 -1.58
CA ALA A 52 -5.93 45.32 -0.55
C ALA A 52 -5.79 43.81 -0.26
N LEU A 53 -5.36 43.52 0.97
CA LEU A 53 -5.58 42.30 1.76
C LEU A 53 -5.79 40.98 0.99
N ASN A 54 -4.76 40.14 0.90
CA ASN A 54 -4.99 38.68 0.85
C ASN A 54 -3.80 37.91 1.45
N SER A 55 -4.00 37.42 2.67
CA SER A 55 -3.12 36.53 3.40
C SER A 55 -3.33 35.08 2.93
N SER A 56 -2.91 34.76 1.71
CA SER A 56 -3.12 33.43 1.12
C SER A 56 -1.99 32.99 0.16
N SER A 57 -0.79 33.51 0.34
CA SER A 57 0.40 33.12 -0.44
C SER A 57 1.11 31.86 0.09
N SER A 58 0.59 31.21 1.15
CA SER A 58 1.11 29.97 1.73
C SER A 58 0.28 28.72 1.41
N SER A 59 -0.76 28.82 0.57
CA SER A 59 -1.70 27.72 0.31
C SER A 59 -1.30 26.78 -0.84
N SER A 60 -0.54 27.21 -1.84
CA SER A 60 -0.29 26.39 -3.05
C SER A 60 0.64 25.19 -2.82
N SER A 61 1.65 25.34 -1.97
CA SER A 61 2.49 24.24 -1.48
C SER A 61 1.72 23.33 -0.51
N ASN A 62 0.84 23.91 0.29
CA ASN A 62 -0.03 23.16 1.21
C ASN A 62 -1.11 22.37 0.47
N GLU A 63 -1.67 22.84 -0.65
CA GLU A 63 -2.70 22.11 -1.41
C GLU A 63 -2.13 20.91 -2.17
N ARG A 64 -0.91 21.01 -2.73
CA ARG A 64 -0.21 19.85 -3.31
C ARG A 64 0.18 18.84 -2.23
N ALA A 65 0.68 19.32 -1.09
CA ALA A 65 0.95 18.46 0.07
C ALA A 65 -0.35 17.86 0.64
N LEU A 66 -1.46 18.59 0.62
CA LEU A 66 -2.78 18.14 1.07
C LEU A 66 -3.39 17.16 0.06
N MET A 67 -3.21 17.32 -1.25
CA MET A 67 -3.65 16.34 -2.26
C MET A 67 -2.82 15.05 -2.19
N ASN A 68 -1.49 15.15 -2.06
CA ASN A 68 -0.63 13.99 -1.80
C ASN A 68 -0.95 13.36 -0.43
N ALA A 69 -1.27 14.19 0.57
CA ALA A 69 -1.75 13.70 1.84
C ALA A 69 -3.14 13.07 1.67
N VAL A 70 -4.05 13.58 0.84
CA VAL A 70 -5.38 13.00 0.59
C VAL A 70 -5.25 11.65 -0.11
N ASP A 71 -4.28 11.48 -1.01
CA ASP A 71 -3.98 10.19 -1.64
C ASP A 71 -3.37 9.19 -0.63
N VAL A 72 -2.54 9.68 0.30
CA VAL A 72 -2.00 8.89 1.44
C VAL A 72 -3.03 8.70 2.57
N GLN A 73 -4.00 9.60 2.74
CA GLN A 73 -5.06 9.60 3.78
C GLN A 73 -6.34 8.92 3.29
N ASN A 74 -6.39 8.53 2.01
CA ASN A 74 -7.27 7.47 1.53
C ASN A 74 -6.80 6.09 2.04
N THR A 75 -5.91 6.05 3.05
CA THR A 75 -5.84 4.94 4.01
C THR A 75 -7.23 4.69 4.54
N PHE A 76 -7.89 3.67 4.01
CA PHE A 76 -9.13 3.14 4.55
C PHE A 76 -9.03 3.07 6.07
N ASP A 77 -9.91 3.79 6.79
CA ASP A 77 -10.01 3.65 8.23
C ASP A 77 -10.65 2.30 8.54
N LEU A 78 -9.81 1.28 8.57
CA LEU A 78 -10.19 -0.09 8.82
C LEU A 78 -10.20 -0.34 10.34
N PRO A 79 -11.13 -1.17 10.85
CA PRO A 79 -11.08 -1.65 12.22
C PRO A 79 -9.73 -2.29 12.56
N TYR A 80 -9.33 -2.25 13.84
CA TYR A 80 -8.03 -2.73 14.31
C TYR A 80 -7.69 -4.15 13.83
N TYR A 81 -8.57 -5.13 14.09
CA TYR A 81 -8.38 -6.51 13.66
C TYR A 81 -8.33 -6.63 12.13
N THR A 82 -9.13 -5.85 11.40
CA THR A 82 -9.13 -5.82 9.93
C THR A 82 -7.78 -5.36 9.38
N LYS A 83 -7.14 -4.36 10.02
CA LYS A 83 -5.78 -3.90 9.66
C LYS A 83 -4.77 -5.06 9.79
N PHE A 84 -4.79 -5.78 10.91
CA PHE A 84 -3.91 -6.92 11.14
C PHE A 84 -4.18 -8.12 10.23
N ILE A 85 -5.46 -8.43 9.93
CA ILE A 85 -5.82 -9.47 8.95
C ILE A 85 -5.26 -9.12 7.57
N LEU A 86 -5.33 -7.85 7.17
CA LEU A 86 -4.83 -7.40 5.88
C LEU A 86 -3.29 -7.45 5.82
N ILE A 87 -2.61 -7.06 6.91
CA ILE A 87 -1.16 -7.20 7.07
C ILE A 87 -0.74 -8.68 6.99
N ALA A 88 -1.40 -9.57 7.73
CA ALA A 88 -1.15 -11.00 7.71
C ALA A 88 -1.38 -11.62 6.32
N SER A 89 -2.41 -11.17 5.60
CA SER A 89 -2.71 -11.59 4.23
C SER A 89 -1.63 -11.15 3.24
N PHE A 90 -1.06 -9.94 3.42
CA PHE A 90 0.07 -9.48 2.61
C PHE A 90 1.31 -10.33 2.89
N LEU A 91 1.66 -10.56 4.16
CA LEU A 91 2.77 -11.44 4.54
C LEU A 91 2.60 -12.85 3.97
N ALA A 92 1.40 -13.41 4.03
CA ALA A 92 1.10 -14.69 3.43
C ALA A 92 1.29 -14.67 1.89
N SER A 93 0.88 -13.60 1.20
CA SER A 93 1.01 -13.55 -0.27
C SER A 93 2.46 -13.40 -0.75
N TYR A 94 3.29 -12.66 -0.01
CA TYR A 94 4.64 -12.32 -0.46
C TYR A 94 5.72 -13.24 0.13
N ASN A 95 5.51 -13.81 1.31
CA ASN A 95 6.44 -14.79 1.87
C ASN A 95 6.13 -16.21 1.42
N PRO A 96 7.14 -17.02 1.03
CA PRO A 96 6.94 -18.44 0.78
C PRO A 96 6.64 -19.21 2.08
N PRO A 97 5.70 -20.18 2.09
CA PRO A 97 5.25 -20.87 3.31
C PRO A 97 6.36 -21.54 4.14
N ARG A 98 7.43 -22.00 3.49
CA ARG A 98 8.61 -22.59 4.14
C ARG A 98 9.33 -21.65 5.12
N LEU A 99 9.09 -20.34 5.01
CA LEU A 99 9.69 -19.34 5.90
C LEU A 99 8.79 -18.98 7.08
N ASP A 100 7.55 -19.47 7.13
CA ASP A 100 6.61 -19.10 8.19
C ASP A 100 7.15 -19.46 9.57
N MET A 101 7.75 -20.64 9.72
CA MET A 101 8.39 -21.08 10.96
C MET A 101 9.54 -20.16 11.40
N ARG A 102 10.23 -19.50 10.46
CA ARG A 102 11.35 -18.62 10.78
C ARG A 102 10.87 -17.26 11.27
N TYR A 103 9.80 -16.73 10.69
CA TYR A 103 9.31 -15.38 10.96
C TYR A 103 8.18 -15.33 12.00
N PHE A 104 7.37 -16.39 12.12
CA PHE A 104 6.13 -16.41 12.90
C PHE A 104 6.07 -17.53 13.94
N ALA A 105 7.12 -18.34 14.10
CA ALA A 105 7.18 -19.19 15.28
C ALA A 105 7.44 -18.30 16.49
N LYS A 106 6.45 -18.15 17.39
CA LYS A 106 6.67 -17.64 18.75
C LYS A 106 7.67 -18.60 19.42
N VAL A 107 8.96 -18.29 19.33
CA VAL A 107 9.96 -18.85 20.24
C VAL A 107 9.48 -18.37 21.60
N SER A 108 8.90 -19.26 22.40
CA SER A 108 8.51 -18.92 23.75
C SER A 108 9.67 -18.16 24.39
N ASN A 109 9.37 -17.06 25.08
CA ASN A 109 10.32 -16.26 25.85
C ASN A 109 10.89 -17.04 27.06
N GLN A 110 11.18 -18.34 26.89
CA GLN A 110 11.85 -19.24 27.81
C GLN A 110 12.98 -19.94 27.06
N GLY A 111 14.04 -19.20 26.72
CA GLY A 111 15.40 -19.73 26.60
C GLY A 111 15.61 -20.99 25.74
N GLY A 112 14.75 -21.25 24.75
CA GLY A 112 14.82 -22.44 23.92
C GLY A 112 15.99 -22.32 22.94
N LYS A 113 17.19 -22.76 23.37
CA LYS A 113 18.36 -22.89 22.49
C LYS A 113 17.95 -23.64 21.22
N MET A 114 17.95 -22.95 20.08
CA MET A 114 17.75 -23.58 18.77
C MET A 114 18.68 -24.80 18.69
N THR A 115 18.10 -25.99 18.48
CA THR A 115 18.87 -27.22 18.30
C THR A 115 19.86 -27.03 17.15
N LYS A 116 21.04 -27.65 17.27
CA LYS A 116 22.13 -27.52 16.27
C LYS A 116 21.64 -27.76 14.82
N ARG A 117 20.62 -28.61 14.62
CA ARG A 117 19.96 -28.85 13.33
C ARG A 117 19.19 -27.63 12.77
N ALA A 118 18.47 -26.87 13.61
CA ALA A 118 17.72 -25.69 13.17
C ALA A 118 18.66 -24.53 12.75
N LYS A 119 19.81 -24.39 13.42
CA LYS A 119 20.85 -23.42 13.02
C LYS A 119 21.48 -23.75 11.67
N ILE A 120 21.70 -25.04 11.38
CA ILE A 120 22.27 -25.50 10.10
C ILE A 120 21.25 -25.29 8.96
N ALA A 121 19.97 -25.60 9.18
CA ALA A 121 18.91 -25.36 8.20
C ALA A 121 18.69 -23.86 7.91
N ALA A 122 18.79 -23.00 8.93
CA ALA A 122 18.73 -21.55 8.75
C ALA A 122 19.93 -21.00 7.95
N LYS A 123 21.12 -21.59 8.12
CA LYS A 123 22.35 -21.20 7.41
C LYS A 123 22.35 -21.66 5.95
N HIS A 124 21.95 -22.91 5.66
CA HIS A 124 21.86 -23.44 4.29
C HIS A 124 20.66 -22.89 3.50
N GLY A 125 19.60 -22.42 4.15
CA GLY A 125 18.45 -21.80 3.48
C GLY A 125 18.74 -20.42 2.87
N HIS A 126 19.80 -19.75 3.32
CA HIS A 126 20.21 -18.42 2.84
C HIS A 126 21.04 -18.50 1.54
N GLU A 127 21.93 -19.49 1.41
CA GLU A 127 22.89 -19.60 0.29
C GLU A 127 22.26 -19.96 -1.06
N GLN A 128 21.09 -20.60 -1.10
CA GLN A 128 20.45 -21.06 -2.36
C GLN A 128 19.29 -20.18 -2.85
N MET A 129 19.00 -19.06 -2.19
CA MET A 129 17.74 -18.32 -2.41
C MET A 129 17.92 -16.93 -3.05
N GLY A 130 19.15 -16.45 -3.25
CA GLY A 130 19.46 -15.14 -3.82
C GLY A 130 19.50 -15.04 -5.36
N SER A 131 19.13 -16.09 -6.09
CA SER A 131 19.28 -16.15 -7.57
C SER A 131 17.97 -16.33 -8.35
N LYS A 132 16.82 -16.42 -7.66
CA LYS A 132 15.51 -16.49 -8.32
C LYS A 132 14.95 -15.07 -8.33
N LEU A 133 14.49 -14.60 -9.49
CA LEU A 133 13.86 -13.30 -9.71
C LEU A 133 13.09 -12.82 -8.46
N ARG A 134 13.36 -11.60 -7.99
CA ARG A 134 12.78 -11.01 -6.77
C ARG A 134 11.30 -11.36 -6.70
N GLN A 135 10.88 -11.98 -5.60
CA GLN A 135 9.54 -12.60 -5.51
C GLN A 135 8.40 -11.57 -5.69
N GLN A 136 8.70 -10.28 -5.49
CA GLN A 136 7.83 -9.15 -5.78
C GLN A 136 7.45 -9.03 -7.26
N LEU A 137 8.37 -9.36 -8.18
CA LEU A 137 8.16 -9.26 -9.62
C LEU A 137 7.25 -10.38 -10.15
N LEU A 138 7.05 -11.45 -9.38
CA LEU A 138 6.15 -12.55 -9.73
C LEU A 138 4.69 -12.25 -9.34
N GLY A 139 4.45 -11.18 -8.58
CA GLY A 139 3.13 -10.82 -8.06
C GLY A 139 2.71 -11.59 -6.80
N PRO A 140 1.53 -11.26 -6.24
CA PRO A 140 1.05 -11.82 -4.98
C PRO A 140 0.68 -13.30 -5.15
N LYS A 141 1.21 -14.15 -4.27
CA LYS A 141 0.92 -15.59 -4.29
C LYS A 141 -0.40 -15.91 -3.61
N ILE A 142 -1.03 -16.98 -4.08
CA ILE A 142 -2.22 -17.55 -3.47
C ILE A 142 -1.83 -18.21 -2.16
N PHE A 143 -2.57 -17.93 -1.10
CA PHE A 143 -2.39 -18.51 0.22
C PHE A 143 -3.72 -19.10 0.74
N PRO A 144 -3.66 -20.19 1.53
CA PRO A 144 -4.83 -20.74 2.20
C PRO A 144 -5.18 -19.89 3.44
N MET A 145 -6.48 -19.81 3.76
CA MET A 145 -7.01 -19.05 4.89
C MET A 145 -6.36 -19.43 6.23
N GLU A 146 -6.12 -20.72 6.44
CA GLU A 146 -5.56 -21.30 7.65
C GLU A 146 -4.14 -20.77 7.93
N ARG A 147 -3.35 -20.58 6.87
CA ARG A 147 -2.01 -19.99 6.97
C ARG A 147 -2.08 -18.51 7.36
N MET A 148 -3.02 -17.76 6.77
CA MET A 148 -3.22 -16.36 7.13
C MET A 148 -3.65 -16.21 8.58
N LEU A 149 -4.58 -17.06 9.05
CA LEU A 149 -4.99 -17.11 10.46
C LEU A 149 -3.80 -17.37 11.39
N ALA A 150 -2.96 -18.36 11.07
CA ALA A 150 -1.77 -18.65 11.87
C ALA A 150 -0.81 -17.46 11.95
N ILE A 151 -0.60 -16.75 10.84
CA ILE A 151 0.22 -15.54 10.81
C ILE A 151 -0.45 -14.44 11.63
N PHE A 152 -1.75 -14.21 11.45
CA PHE A 152 -2.55 -13.21 12.17
C PHE A 152 -2.44 -13.39 13.69
N TYR A 153 -2.71 -14.59 14.22
CA TYR A 153 -2.59 -14.87 15.65
C TYR A 153 -1.14 -14.86 16.16
N SER A 154 -0.14 -15.01 15.27
CA SER A 154 1.27 -14.89 15.65
C SER A 154 1.72 -13.45 15.78
N ILE A 155 1.27 -12.55 14.90
CA ILE A 155 1.70 -11.15 14.87
C ILE A 155 0.85 -10.25 15.76
N LEU A 156 -0.33 -10.72 16.15
CA LEU A 156 -1.15 -10.07 17.14
C LEU A 156 -0.61 -10.39 18.54
N ASP A 157 -0.25 -9.34 19.28
CA ASP A 157 0.23 -9.45 20.65
C ASP A 157 -0.94 -9.60 21.65
N ASP A 158 -2.12 -9.09 21.30
CA ASP A 158 -3.32 -9.10 22.11
C ASP A 158 -4.07 -10.45 21.99
N GLU A 159 -4.72 -10.87 23.08
CA GLU A 159 -5.71 -11.95 23.00
C GLU A 159 -6.89 -11.48 22.16
N VAL A 160 -7.21 -12.26 21.11
CA VAL A 160 -8.35 -11.93 20.25
C VAL A 160 -9.63 -12.13 21.04
N GLU A 161 -10.41 -11.05 21.17
CA GLU A 161 -11.73 -11.13 21.78
C GLU A 161 -12.61 -12.18 21.06
N GLU A 162 -13.35 -12.99 21.83
CA GLU A 162 -14.18 -14.08 21.31
C GLU A 162 -15.29 -13.61 20.33
N ASN A 163 -15.62 -12.32 20.37
CA ASN A 163 -16.61 -11.67 19.50
C ASN A 163 -16.08 -11.38 18.07
N VAL A 164 -14.78 -11.55 17.80
CA VAL A 164 -14.18 -11.19 16.52
C VAL A 164 -14.44 -12.28 15.48
N ASN A 165 -15.43 -12.05 14.60
CA ASN A 165 -15.65 -12.92 13.45
C ASN A 165 -14.66 -12.61 12.31
N VAL A 166 -13.51 -13.28 12.33
CA VAL A 166 -12.45 -13.13 11.33
C VAL A 166 -12.93 -13.48 9.91
N TYR A 167 -13.81 -14.47 9.76
CA TYR A 167 -14.35 -14.86 8.45
C TYR A 167 -15.21 -13.74 7.83
N THR A 168 -16.03 -13.08 8.64
CA THR A 168 -16.81 -11.91 8.18
C THR A 168 -15.90 -10.77 7.75
N GLN A 169 -14.83 -10.48 8.51
CA GLN A 169 -13.88 -9.43 8.14
C GLN A 169 -13.16 -9.77 6.82
N VAL A 170 -12.76 -11.03 6.61
CA VAL A 170 -12.18 -11.47 5.33
C VAL A 170 -13.19 -11.35 4.19
N ALA A 171 -14.46 -11.72 4.40
CA ALA A 171 -15.50 -11.54 3.40
C ALA A 171 -15.68 -10.07 3.02
N SER A 172 -15.69 -9.16 4.00
CA SER A 172 -15.72 -7.70 3.76
C SER A 172 -14.50 -7.22 2.98
N LEU A 173 -13.29 -7.68 3.32
CA LEU A 173 -12.06 -7.35 2.59
C LEU A 173 -12.08 -7.85 1.14
N VAL A 174 -12.73 -8.99 0.88
CA VAL A 174 -12.94 -9.50 -0.49
C VAL A 174 -13.93 -8.63 -1.26
N SER A 175 -15.04 -8.24 -0.63
CA SER A 175 -16.03 -7.33 -1.23
C SER A 175 -15.43 -5.95 -1.56
N LEU A 176 -14.51 -5.46 -0.72
CA LEU A 176 -13.75 -4.22 -0.94
C LEU A 176 -12.59 -4.37 -1.95
N ARG A 177 -12.39 -5.58 -2.51
CA ARG A 177 -11.27 -5.92 -3.42
C ARG A 177 -9.87 -5.69 -2.85
N LEU A 178 -9.73 -5.62 -1.53
CA LEU A 178 -8.42 -5.62 -0.85
C LEU A 178 -7.84 -7.04 -0.81
N LEU A 179 -8.71 -8.05 -0.78
CA LEU A 179 -8.38 -9.45 -1.02
C LEU A 179 -9.13 -9.97 -2.25
N GLN A 180 -8.54 -10.93 -2.94
CA GLN A 180 -9.21 -11.65 -4.01
C GLN A 180 -9.28 -13.13 -3.67
N ARG A 181 -10.50 -13.63 -3.45
CA ARG A 181 -10.76 -15.06 -3.30
C ARG A 181 -10.56 -15.75 -4.65
N VAL A 182 -9.85 -16.86 -4.63
CA VAL A 182 -9.57 -17.70 -5.82
C VAL A 182 -10.49 -18.91 -5.87
N THR A 183 -10.92 -19.40 -4.71
CA THR A 183 -11.88 -20.51 -4.60
C THR A 183 -13.31 -20.03 -4.91
N PRO A 184 -14.15 -20.86 -5.58
CA PRO A 184 -15.57 -20.55 -5.79
C PRO A 184 -16.28 -20.19 -4.49
N MET A 185 -17.32 -19.35 -4.55
CA MET A 185 -18.04 -18.86 -3.37
C MET A 185 -18.72 -20.00 -2.59
N ASP A 186 -19.25 -21.00 -3.30
CA ASP A 186 -19.98 -22.14 -2.73
C ASP A 186 -19.09 -23.08 -1.92
N LYS A 187 -17.76 -23.02 -2.13
CA LYS A 187 -16.81 -23.86 -1.42
C LYS A 187 -16.33 -23.18 -0.14
N LEU A 188 -16.96 -23.53 0.98
CA LEU A 188 -16.61 -23.00 2.31
C LEU A 188 -15.33 -23.62 2.88
N ASP A 189 -14.98 -24.84 2.47
CA ASP A 189 -13.74 -25.49 2.89
C ASP A 189 -12.51 -25.03 2.09
N SER A 190 -11.39 -24.86 2.79
CA SER A 190 -10.09 -24.53 2.20
C SER A 190 -10.11 -23.25 1.36
N ILE A 191 -10.68 -22.16 1.91
CA ILE A 191 -10.72 -20.85 1.24
C ILE A 191 -9.29 -20.43 0.90
N LYS A 192 -9.06 -20.06 -0.37
CA LYS A 192 -7.77 -19.53 -0.83
C LYS A 192 -7.94 -18.12 -1.35
N CYS A 193 -7.05 -17.25 -0.92
CA CYS A 193 -7.06 -15.83 -1.27
C CYS A 193 -5.69 -15.40 -1.80
N LYS A 194 -5.66 -14.26 -2.47
CA LYS A 194 -4.44 -13.48 -2.75
C LYS A 194 -4.66 -12.04 -2.30
N CYS A 195 -3.61 -11.39 -1.84
CA CYS A 195 -3.67 -9.99 -1.42
C CYS A 195 -3.61 -9.07 -2.64
N ASN A 196 -4.50 -8.07 -2.70
CA ASN A 196 -4.58 -7.08 -3.77
C ASN A 196 -4.27 -5.67 -3.22
N VAL A 197 -3.16 -5.56 -2.49
CA VAL A 197 -2.73 -4.31 -1.86
C VAL A 197 -1.26 -4.07 -2.16
N SER A 198 -0.91 -2.80 -2.38
CA SER A 198 0.47 -2.37 -2.59
C SER A 198 1.26 -2.40 -1.28
N TYR A 199 2.58 -2.48 -1.41
CA TYR A 199 3.47 -2.43 -0.24
C TYR A 199 3.34 -1.10 0.52
N ASP A 200 3.20 0.04 -0.19
CA ASP A 200 3.10 1.35 0.44
C ASP A 200 1.85 1.49 1.32
N MET A 201 0.71 0.96 0.86
CA MET A 201 -0.52 0.94 1.65
C MET A 201 -0.37 0.05 2.88
N ILE A 202 0.20 -1.15 2.75
CA ILE A 202 0.45 -2.03 3.91
C ILE A 202 1.44 -1.39 4.88
N LYS A 203 2.46 -0.69 4.39
CA LYS A 203 3.44 0.02 5.22
C LYS A 203 2.78 1.16 6.00
N ALA A 204 1.83 1.88 5.40
CA ALA A 204 1.04 2.90 6.08
C ALA A 204 0.16 2.27 7.18
N LEU A 205 -0.53 1.16 6.89
CA LEU A 205 -1.34 0.45 7.88
C LEU A 205 -0.51 -0.12 9.04
N ALA A 206 0.66 -0.70 8.74
CA ALA A 206 1.59 -1.23 9.73
C ALA A 206 2.10 -0.11 10.66
N LYS A 207 2.44 1.06 10.11
CA LYS A 207 2.78 2.25 10.92
C LYS A 207 1.64 2.67 11.84
N SER A 208 0.39 2.69 11.36
CA SER A 208 -0.78 3.07 12.18
C SER A 208 -1.04 2.13 13.36
N THR A 209 -0.65 0.86 13.21
CA THR A 209 -0.78 -0.20 14.24
C THR A 209 0.51 -0.41 15.04
N LYS A 210 1.53 0.43 14.82
CA LYS A 210 2.87 0.30 15.43
C LYS A 210 3.54 -1.05 15.15
N PHE A 211 3.19 -1.69 14.04
CA PHE A 211 3.76 -2.95 13.59
C PHE A 211 4.89 -2.69 12.57
N ASP A 212 6.02 -3.37 12.74
CA ASP A 212 7.18 -3.23 11.84
C ASP A 212 7.19 -4.35 10.79
N ILE A 213 6.52 -4.10 9.67
CA ILE A 213 6.34 -5.06 8.57
C ILE A 213 7.66 -5.52 7.93
N ASP A 214 8.68 -4.65 7.90
CA ASP A 214 9.92 -4.88 7.16
C ASP A 214 10.74 -6.02 7.77
N LYS A 215 10.59 -6.26 9.08
CA LYS A 215 11.22 -7.39 9.79
C LYS A 215 10.69 -8.76 9.37
N TYR A 216 9.45 -8.81 8.87
CA TYR A 216 8.74 -10.06 8.59
C TYR A 216 8.71 -10.40 7.11
N LEU A 217 9.12 -9.50 6.22
CA LEU A 217 9.14 -9.74 4.79
C LEU A 217 10.47 -10.37 4.34
N TYR A 218 10.36 -11.36 3.46
CA TYR A 218 11.53 -11.97 2.83
C TYR A 218 11.95 -11.21 1.57
N ASP A 219 13.21 -10.79 1.50
CA ASP A 219 13.83 -10.20 0.28
C ASP A 219 13.12 -8.92 -0.20
N PHE A 220 12.87 -8.00 0.74
CA PHE A 220 12.28 -6.67 0.49
C PHE A 220 13.30 -5.51 0.51
N THR A 221 14.58 -5.81 0.73
CA THR A 221 15.73 -4.88 0.71
C THR A 221 16.79 -5.44 -0.22
#